data_AF-A0AA91EIZ2-F1
#
_entry.id   AF-A0AA91EIZ2-F1
#
_cell.length_a   1.000
_cell.length_b   1.000
_cell.length_c   1.000
_cell.angle_alpha   90.00
_cell.angle_beta   90.00
_cell.angle_gamma   90.00
#
_symmetry.space_group_name_H-M   'P 1'
#
loop_
_entity.id
_entity.type
_entity.pdbx_description
1 polymer ?
#
loop_
_entity_poly.entity_id
_entity_poly.type
_entity_poly.pdbx_seq_one_letter_code
_entity_poly.pdbx_strand_id
1 'polypeptide(L)' 'MYNYEWIFFDKNGEKLPVVKTSENRIYAAGDIKTHNGKSYEIVHRIIDRVNKDSDLQIAVEV' A
#
# COMPACT_ATOMS: atom_id res chain seq x y z
N MET A 1 6.64 -4.41 -16.64
CA MET A 1 6.70 -5.05 -15.31
C MET A 1 5.92 -4.15 -14.38
N TYR A 2 4.84 -4.63 -13.78
CA TYR A 2 4.01 -3.82 -12.91
C TYR A 2 4.77 -3.50 -11.62
N ASN A 3 4.86 -2.22 -11.27
CA ASN A 3 5.51 -1.77 -10.03
C ASN A 3 4.41 -1.37 -9.05
N TYR A 4 4.05 -2.28 -8.13
CA TYR A 4 3.14 -1.97 -7.04
C TYR A 4 3.96 -1.65 -5.79
N GLU A 5 3.68 -0.53 -5.17
CA GLU A 5 4.39 -0.05 -4.00
C GLU A 5 3.41 0.15 -2.83
N TRP A 6 3.92 -0.10 -1.63
CA TRP A 6 3.21 0.11 -0.39
C TRP A 6 4.00 1.05 0.51
N ILE A 7 3.33 2.07 1.01
CA ILE A 7 3.81 2.90 2.11
C ILE A 7 2.92 2.57 3.31
N PHE A 8 3.55 2.03 4.35
CA PHE A 8 2.91 1.77 5.63
C PHE A 8 3.29 2.86 6.63
N PHE A 9 2.33 3.26 7.45
CA PHE A 9 2.54 4.07 8.64
C PHE A 9 2.16 3.24 9.87
N ASP A 10 3.00 3.29 10.90
CA ASP A 10 2.66 2.67 12.18
C ASP A 10 1.60 3.48 12.94
N LYS A 11 1.12 2.95 14.07
CA LYS A 11 0.10 3.61 14.89
C LYS A 11 0.52 4.98 15.48
N ASN A 12 1.81 5.30 15.45
CA ASN A 12 2.36 6.58 15.90
C ASN A 12 2.52 7.58 14.74
N GLY A 13 2.21 7.17 13.50
CA GLY A 13 2.41 7.97 12.30
C GLY A 13 3.83 7.87 11.72
N GLU A 14 4.65 6.94 12.20
CA GLU A 14 6.00 6.75 11.68
C GLU A 14 5.96 5.96 10.36
N LYS A 15 6.64 6.50 9.35
CA LYS A 15 6.71 5.86 8.03
C LYS A 15 7.64 4.64 8.07
N LEU A 16 7.12 3.49 7.68
CA LEU A 16 7.89 2.26 7.53
C LEU A 16 8.57 2.18 6.15
N PRO A 17 9.57 1.30 5.97
CA PRO A 17 10.22 1.07 4.68
C PRO A 17 9.21 0.73 3.57
N VAL A 18 9.42 1.31 2.38
CA VAL A 18 8.57 1.07 1.22
C VAL A 18 8.70 -0.38 0.78
N VAL A 19 7.57 -1.06 0.59
CA VAL A 19 7.53 -2.44 0.11
C VAL A 19 7.13 -2.44 -1.35
N LYS A 20 7.99 -3.01 -2.20
CA LYS A 20 7.70 -3.23 -3.63
C LYS A 20 7.18 -4.65 -3.83
N THR A 21 6.13 -4.80 -4.62
CA THR A 21 5.52 -6.09 -4.90
C THR A 21 5.08 -6.18 -6.36
N SER A 22 5.01 -7.40 -6.88
CA SER A 22 4.37 -7.74 -8.15
C SER A 22 2.92 -8.17 -7.97
N GLU A 23 2.43 -8.25 -6.73
CA GLU A 23 1.04 -8.57 -6.43
C GLU A 23 0.11 -7.48 -6.95
N ASN A 24 -0.53 -7.75 -8.10
CA ASN A 24 -1.63 -6.96 -8.63
C ASN A 24 -2.93 -7.28 -7.89
N ARG A 25 -2.92 -7.16 -6.55
CA ARG A 25 -4.18 -7.16 -5.81
C ARG A 25 -4.75 -5.76 -5.87
N ILE A 26 -5.95 -5.66 -6.43
CA ILE A 26 -6.73 -4.44 -6.44
C ILE A 26 -7.24 -4.26 -5.01
N TYR A 27 -6.51 -3.47 -4.22
CA TYR A 27 -7.01 -2.99 -2.94
C TYR A 27 -7.65 -1.62 -3.10
N ALA A 28 -8.72 -1.38 -2.36
CA ALA A 28 -9.45 -0.12 -2.24
C ALA A 28 -9.15 0.56 -0.90
N ALA A 29 -9.51 1.84 -0.79
CA ALA A 29 -9.52 2.50 0.51
C ALA A 29 -10.54 1.82 1.44
N GLY A 30 -10.15 1.56 2.69
CA GLY A 30 -10.90 0.79 3.68
C GLY A 30 -10.55 -0.70 3.72
N ASP A 31 -9.83 -1.24 2.73
CA ASP A 31 -9.39 -2.63 2.79
C ASP A 31 -8.31 -2.82 3.86
N ILE A 32 -8.36 -3.96 4.56
CA ILE A 32 -7.35 -4.36 5.55
C ILE A 32 -6.32 -5.29 4.91
N LYS A 33 -5.04 -4.99 5.12
CA LYS A 33 -3.91 -5.84 4.75
C LYS A 33 -3.08 -6.19 5.97
N THR A 34 -2.80 -7.48 6.14
CA THR A 34 -1.80 -7.93 7.11
C THR A 34 -0.40 -7.85 6.52
N HIS A 35 0.52 -7.18 7.23
CA HIS A 35 1.93 -7.10 6.89
C HIS A 35 2.78 -7.25 8.16
N ASN A 36 3.77 -8.16 8.13
CA ASN A 36 4.63 -8.48 9.28
C ASN A 36 3.87 -8.75 10.59
N GLY A 37 2.74 -9.46 10.51
CA GLY A 37 1.91 -9.82 11.67
C GLY A 37 1.04 -8.69 12.24
N LYS A 38 1.05 -7.51 11.61
CA LYS A 38 0.20 -6.37 11.96
C LYS A 38 -0.84 -6.09 10.89
N SER A 39 -1.96 -5.49 11.27
CA SER A 39 -3.03 -5.10 10.36
C SER A 39 -2.89 -3.65 9.97
N TYR A 40 -3.12 -3.34 8.69
CA TYR A 40 -3.09 -1.99 8.17
C TYR A 40 -4.33 -1.74 7.33
N GLU A 41 -5.02 -0.63 7.58
CA GLU A 41 -6.10 -0.14 6.74
C GLU A 41 -5.54 0.75 5.64
N ILE A 42 -5.99 0.53 4.41
CA ILE A 42 -5.60 1.35 3.27
C ILE A 42 -6.40 2.63 3.31
N VAL A 43 -5.72 3.75 3.49
CA VAL A 43 -6.34 5.07 3.58
C VAL A 43 -6.38 5.77 2.23
N HIS A 44 -5.44 5.46 1.34
CA HIS A 44 -5.38 6.09 0.04
C HIS A 44 -4.65 5.24 -1.00
N ARG A 45 -4.96 5.49 -2.28
CA ARG A 45 -4.32 4.86 -3.42
C ARG A 45 -4.04 5.88 -4.51
N ILE A 46 -2.82 5.86 -5.02
CA ILE A 46 -2.38 6.64 -6.18
C ILE A 46 -2.16 5.66 -7.33
N ILE A 47 -2.85 5.91 -8.44
CA ILE A 47 -2.87 5.02 -9.62
C ILE A 47 -2.28 5.78 -10.80
N ASP A 48 -1.22 5.25 -11.41
CA ASP A 48 -0.81 5.63 -12.77
C ASP A 48 -1.14 4.44 -13.70
N ARG A 49 -1.93 4.72 -14.73
CA ARG A 49 -2.20 3.77 -15.83
C ARG A 49 -1.81 4.33 -17.18
N VAL A 50 -1.47 5.62 -17.25
CA VAL A 50 -1.23 6.32 -18.51
C VAL A 50 0.24 6.18 -18.90
N ASN A 51 1.15 6.35 -17.96
CA ASN A 51 2.59 6.36 -18.25
C ASN A 51 3.26 5.06 -17.79
N LYS A 52 2.87 4.56 -16.62
CA LYS A 52 3.45 3.36 -16.00
C LYS A 52 2.34 2.65 -15.27
N ASP A 53 2.06 1.41 -15.65
CA ASP A 53 1.08 0.56 -14.99
C ASP A 53 1.54 0.23 -13.55
N SER A 54 1.21 1.13 -12.62
CA SER A 54 1.75 1.18 -11.25
C SER A 54 0.72 1.70 -10.26
N ASP A 55 0.74 1.16 -9.05
CA ASP A 55 -0.04 1.68 -7.92
C ASP A 55 0.84 1.90 -6.72
N LEU A 56 0.56 3.00 -6.03
CA LEU A 56 1.03 3.24 -4.68
C LEU A 56 -0.15 3.14 -3.72
N GLN A 57 -0.09 2.18 -2.82
CA GLN A 57 -1.03 2.01 -1.73
C GLN A 57 -0.46 2.67 -0.47
N ILE A 58 -1.28 3.45 0.21
CA ILE A 58 -0.94 4.11 1.48
C ILE A 58 -1.82 3.50 2.56
N ALA A 59 -1.19 2.90 3.56
CA ALA A 59 -1.89 2.19 4.62
C ALA A 59 -1.38 2.58 6.02
N VAL A 60 -2.26 2.53 7.01
CA VAL A 60 -2.02 2.92 8.41
C VAL A 60 -2.33 1.73 9.31
N GLU A 61 -1.48 1.48 10.31
CA GLU A 61 -1.67 0.40 11.29
C GLU A 61 -2.98 0.59 12.07
N VAL A 62 -3.76 -0.49 12.19
CA VAL A 62 -5.02 -0.55 12.94
C VAL A 62 -5.03 -1.67 13.98
#